data_AF-A0A8T4Y1J2-F1
#
_entry.id   AF-A0A8T4Y1J2-F1
#
_cell.length_a   1.000
_cell.length_b   1.000
_cell.length_c   1.000
_cell.angle_alpha   90.00
_cell.angle_beta   90.00
_cell.angle_gamma   90.00
#
_symmetry.space_group_name_H-M   'P 1'
#
loop_
_entity.id
_entity.type
_entity.pdbx_description
1 polymer ?
#
loop_
_entity_poly.entity_id
_entity_poly.type
_entity_poly.pdbx_seq_one_letter_code
_entity_poly.pdbx_strand_id
1 'polypeptide(L)'
;RLKDDIATMNIDIVEAFTPPPMGDLSLKEAKESWNDKFIIWVNFPETILHHGIKVIEQYTIKLLEDVAPGDGVVIGMTEDAPVDLLEDAFMTITKTLTTYGRYPIKSDIF
;
A
#
# COMPACT_ATOMS: atom_id res chain seq x y z
N ARG A 1 13.94 -15.33 1.67
CA ARG A 1 14.88 -15.51 0.54
C ARG A 1 14.80 -14.36 -0.46
N LEU A 2 13.74 -14.24 -1.29
CA LEU A 2 13.68 -13.13 -2.27
C LEU A 2 13.72 -11.75 -1.61
N LYS A 3 12.98 -11.55 -0.51
CA LYS A 3 13.04 -10.33 0.32
C LYS A 3 14.47 -9.97 0.74
N ASP A 4 15.25 -10.96 1.16
CA ASP A 4 16.63 -10.78 1.64
C ASP A 4 17.58 -10.51 0.48
N ASP A 5 17.37 -11.17 -0.67
CA ASP A 5 18.13 -10.93 -1.89
C ASP A 5 17.90 -9.49 -2.42
N ILE A 6 16.63 -9.02 -2.43
CA ILE A 6 16.25 -7.65 -2.78
C ILE A 6 16.96 -6.64 -1.86
N ALA A 7 17.06 -6.92 -0.56
CA ALA A 7 17.75 -6.04 0.39
C ALA A 7 19.21 -5.78 0.03
N THR A 8 19.86 -6.64 -0.78
CA THR A 8 21.25 -6.46 -1.23
C THR A 8 21.38 -5.68 -2.54
N MET A 9 20.29 -5.45 -3.27
CA MET A 9 20.32 -4.79 -4.58
C MET A 9 20.66 -3.30 -4.47
N ASN A 10 21.21 -2.73 -5.55
CA ASN A 10 21.47 -1.29 -5.69
C ASN A 10 20.39 -0.66 -6.59
N ILE A 11 19.18 -0.55 -6.06
CA ILE A 11 18.00 0.04 -6.69
C ILE A 11 17.38 1.06 -5.74
N ASP A 12 16.63 2.02 -6.27
CA ASP A 12 15.98 3.06 -5.47
C ASP A 12 14.52 2.72 -5.12
N ILE A 13 13.84 1.95 -5.98
CA ILE A 13 12.40 1.68 -5.90
C ILE A 13 12.13 0.19 -6.05
N VAL A 14 11.28 -0.36 -5.18
CA VAL A 14 10.66 -1.69 -5.35
C VAL A 14 9.24 -1.49 -5.85
N GLU A 15 8.99 -1.94 -7.09
CA GLU A 15 7.72 -1.85 -7.81
C GLU A 15 7.49 -3.16 -8.58
N ALA A 16 6.28 -3.67 -8.76
CA ALA A 16 4.98 -3.24 -8.22
C ALA A 16 4.65 -4.05 -6.95
N PHE A 17 5.02 -3.52 -5.77
CA PHE A 17 4.92 -4.26 -4.51
C PHE A 17 3.45 -4.55 -4.19
N THR A 18 3.05 -5.83 -4.24
CA THR A 18 1.66 -6.23 -4.02
C THR A 18 1.54 -6.86 -2.63
N PRO A 19 0.87 -6.23 -1.65
CA PRO A 19 0.68 -6.81 -0.32
C PRO A 19 -0.33 -7.97 -0.35
N PRO A 20 -0.46 -8.72 0.77
CA PRO A 20 -1.61 -9.60 0.96
C PRO A 20 -2.93 -8.85 0.73
N PRO A 21 -3.96 -9.48 0.13
CA PRO A 21 -4.11 -10.93 -0.02
C PRO A 21 -3.44 -11.54 -1.25
N MET A 22 -2.97 -10.74 -2.21
CA MET A 22 -2.39 -11.25 -3.46
C MET A 22 -0.91 -11.61 -3.32
N GLY A 23 -0.15 -10.82 -2.55
CA GLY A 23 1.22 -11.15 -2.16
C GLY A 23 1.30 -11.90 -0.84
N ASP A 24 2.53 -12.29 -0.49
CA ASP A 24 2.86 -13.01 0.75
C ASP A 24 3.70 -12.17 1.74
N LEU A 25 4.07 -10.94 1.36
CA LEU A 25 4.89 -10.03 2.16
C LEU A 25 4.09 -8.77 2.53
N SER A 26 3.84 -8.56 3.83
CA SER A 26 3.17 -7.34 4.29
C SER A 26 4.06 -6.11 4.11
N LEU A 27 3.43 -4.95 3.94
CA LEU A 27 4.15 -3.69 3.78
C LEU A 27 4.96 -3.32 5.04
N LYS A 28 4.41 -3.64 6.23
CA LYS A 28 5.13 -3.53 7.50
C LYS A 28 6.39 -4.39 7.54
N GLU A 29 6.28 -5.67 7.20
CA GLU A 29 7.44 -6.57 7.19
C GLU A 29 8.49 -6.13 6.15
N ALA A 30 8.05 -5.62 4.99
CA ALA A 30 8.94 -5.06 3.99
C ALA A 30 9.69 -3.82 4.53
N LYS A 31 8.99 -2.87 5.16
CA LYS A 31 9.61 -1.70 5.81
C LYS A 31 10.57 -2.11 6.93
N GLU A 32 10.23 -3.09 7.76
CA GLU A 32 11.12 -3.61 8.81
C GLU A 32 12.38 -4.29 8.22
N SER A 33 12.25 -4.95 7.07
CA SER A 33 13.35 -5.70 6.44
C SER A 33 14.27 -4.82 5.59
N TRP A 34 13.73 -3.78 4.94
CA TRP A 34 14.47 -2.91 4.02
C TRP A 34 14.74 -1.52 4.58
N ASN A 35 14.12 -1.16 5.71
CA ASN A 35 14.21 0.15 6.35
C ASN A 35 13.88 1.28 5.36
N ASP A 36 14.70 2.32 5.31
CA ASP A 36 14.55 3.45 4.39
C ASP A 36 15.45 3.33 3.15
N LYS A 37 15.94 2.12 2.85
CA LYS A 37 16.79 1.89 1.68
C LYS A 37 16.04 2.10 0.37
N PHE A 38 14.77 1.70 0.32
CA PHE A 38 13.96 1.73 -0.89
C PHE A 38 12.70 2.57 -0.71
N ILE A 39 12.28 3.22 -1.78
CA ILE A 39 10.89 3.63 -1.94
C ILE A 39 10.08 2.38 -2.32
N ILE A 40 8.97 2.13 -1.62
CA ILE A 40 8.06 1.03 -1.96
C ILE A 40 6.88 1.62 -2.73
N TRP A 41 6.77 1.27 -4.01
CA TRP A 41 5.58 1.55 -4.80
C TRP A 41 4.60 0.39 -4.68
N VAL A 42 3.58 0.61 -3.85
CA VAL A 42 2.54 -0.35 -3.54
C VAL A 42 1.53 -0.40 -4.69
N ASN A 43 1.26 -1.61 -5.16
CA ASN A 43 0.11 -1.95 -5.98
C ASN A 43 -1.07 -2.30 -5.08
N PHE A 44 -2.12 -1.47 -5.13
CA PHE A 44 -3.39 -1.71 -4.47
C PHE A 44 -4.12 -2.84 -5.22
N PRO A 45 -4.32 -4.03 -4.62
CA PRO A 45 -4.84 -5.17 -5.36
C PRO A 45 -6.27 -4.91 -5.84
N GLU A 46 -6.54 -5.14 -7.12
CA GLU A 46 -7.87 -5.01 -7.71
C GLU A 46 -8.90 -5.87 -6.97
N THR A 47 -8.49 -7.05 -6.51
CA THR A 47 -9.36 -7.98 -5.77
C THR A 47 -10.08 -7.35 -4.57
N ILE A 48 -9.51 -6.32 -3.96
CA ILE A 48 -10.12 -5.59 -2.84
C ILE A 48 -11.38 -4.83 -3.27
N LEU A 49 -11.45 -4.37 -4.52
CA LEU A 49 -12.55 -3.57 -5.07
C LEU A 49 -13.87 -4.35 -5.07
N HIS A 50 -13.80 -5.66 -5.28
CA HIS A 50 -14.97 -6.55 -5.26
C HIS A 50 -15.65 -6.69 -3.89
N HIS A 51 -14.99 -6.25 -2.82
CA HIS A 51 -15.51 -6.37 -1.46
C HIS A 51 -16.23 -5.11 -0.96
N GLY A 52 -16.35 -4.09 -1.81
CA GLY A 52 -17.11 -2.86 -1.56
C GLY A 52 -16.38 -1.83 -0.70
N ILE A 53 -16.93 -0.61 -0.68
CA ILE A 53 -16.26 0.60 -0.17
C ILE A 53 -15.75 0.50 1.27
N LYS A 54 -16.44 -0.23 2.16
CA LYS A 54 -15.99 -0.39 3.55
C LYS A 54 -14.70 -1.18 3.65
N VAL A 55 -14.54 -2.21 2.83
CA VAL A 55 -13.33 -3.04 2.82
C VAL A 55 -12.19 -2.27 2.16
N ILE A 56 -12.48 -1.50 1.11
CA ILE A 56 -11.50 -0.61 0.47
C ILE A 56 -10.95 0.42 1.47
N GLU A 57 -11.83 1.07 2.23
CA GLU A 57 -11.44 2.04 3.27
C GLU A 57 -10.58 1.38 4.35
N GLN A 58 -11.01 0.24 4.90
CA GLN A 58 -10.27 -0.50 5.93
C GLN A 58 -8.91 -0.97 5.44
N TYR A 59 -8.82 -1.46 4.21
CA TYR A 59 -7.56 -1.89 3.62
C TYR A 59 -6.62 -0.69 3.39
N THR A 60 -7.16 0.44 2.92
CA THR A 60 -6.37 1.69 2.77
C THR A 60 -5.83 2.16 4.12
N ILE A 61 -6.65 2.14 5.18
CA ILE A 61 -6.22 2.46 6.55
C ILE A 61 -5.10 1.51 7.00
N LYS A 62 -5.27 0.20 6.78
CA LYS A 62 -4.26 -0.79 7.16
C LYS A 62 -2.91 -0.55 6.47
N LEU A 63 -2.92 -0.14 5.19
CA LEU A 63 -1.69 0.25 4.49
C LEU A 63 -1.03 1.46 5.14
N LEU A 64 -1.79 2.46 5.56
CA LEU A 64 -1.28 3.66 6.25
C LEU A 64 -0.70 3.31 7.63
N GLU A 65 -1.36 2.45 8.40
CA GLU A 65 -0.87 1.94 9.68
C GLU A 65 0.47 1.21 9.52
N ASP A 66 0.60 0.38 8.48
CA ASP A 66 1.80 -0.43 8.23
C ASP A 66 3.03 0.41 7.88
N VAL A 67 2.83 1.64 7.41
CA VAL A 67 3.92 2.50 6.94
C VAL A 67 4.16 3.72 7.79
N ALA A 68 3.36 3.96 8.84
CA ALA A 68 3.53 5.12 9.72
C ALA A 68 5.01 5.22 10.18
N PRO A 69 5.66 6.40 10.05
CA PRO A 69 5.07 7.71 9.77
C PRO A 69 4.90 8.09 8.29
N GLY A 70 5.15 7.18 7.36
CA GLY A 70 4.82 7.29 5.94
C GLY A 70 6.00 7.50 4.99
N ASP A 71 7.24 7.30 5.46
CA ASP A 71 8.44 7.56 4.68
C ASP A 71 8.66 6.55 3.54
N GLY A 72 8.87 7.09 2.33
CA GLY A 72 9.30 6.30 1.17
C GLY A 72 8.22 5.36 0.63
N VAL A 73 6.94 5.75 0.66
CA VAL A 73 5.84 4.93 0.16
C VAL A 73 4.99 5.69 -0.85
N VAL A 74 4.67 5.02 -1.95
CA VAL A 74 3.70 5.47 -2.95
C VAL A 74 2.62 4.41 -3.08
N ILE A 75 1.34 4.80 -3.01
CA ILE A 75 0.21 3.88 -3.24
C ILE A 75 -0.36 4.17 -4.62
N GLY A 76 -0.37 3.16 -5.49
CA GLY A 76 -0.99 3.20 -6.81
C GLY A 76 -1.68 1.88 -7.12
N MET A 77 -2.23 1.75 -8.32
CA MET A 77 -2.80 0.51 -8.83
C MET A 77 -2.19 0.24 -10.20
N THR A 78 -1.61 -0.94 -10.38
CA THR A 78 -0.91 -1.35 -11.61
C THR A 78 -1.62 -2.53 -12.29
N GLU A 79 -2.93 -2.62 -12.10
CA GLU A 79 -3.79 -3.72 -12.56
C GLU A 79 -4.96 -3.17 -13.38
N ASP A 80 -5.48 -4.00 -14.30
CA ASP A 80 -6.77 -3.77 -14.93
C ASP A 80 -7.89 -4.15 -13.96
N ALA A 81 -8.93 -3.32 -13.87
CA ALA A 81 -10.10 -3.56 -13.02
C ALA A 81 -11.42 -3.33 -13.78
N PRO A 82 -12.54 -3.96 -13.36
CA PRO A 82 -13.86 -3.67 -13.89
C PRO A 82 -14.20 -2.19 -13.75
N VAL A 83 -14.57 -1.56 -14.87
CA VAL A 83 -14.79 -0.11 -14.96
C VAL A 83 -15.90 0.37 -14.01
N ASP A 84 -16.90 -0.48 -13.75
CA ASP A 84 -18.01 -0.22 -12.84
C ASP A 84 -17.60 -0.15 -11.36
N LEU A 85 -16.43 -0.66 -11.00
CA LEU A 85 -15.89 -0.60 -9.63
C LEU A 85 -14.95 0.60 -9.40
N LEU A 86 -14.37 1.14 -10.47
CA LEU A 86 -13.26 2.10 -10.38
C LEU A 86 -13.63 3.41 -9.70
N GLU A 87 -14.80 3.98 -10.02
CA GLU A 87 -15.20 5.30 -9.53
C GLU A 87 -15.34 5.29 -7.99
N ASP A 88 -16.17 4.40 -7.47
CA ASP A 88 -16.39 4.25 -6.03
C ASP A 88 -15.10 3.86 -5.28
N ALA A 89 -14.28 2.99 -5.89
CA ALA A 89 -13.02 2.58 -5.31
C ALA A 89 -12.03 3.75 -5.19
N PHE A 90 -11.76 4.47 -6.27
CA PHE A 90 -10.80 5.57 -6.25
C PHE A 90 -11.29 6.75 -5.43
N MET A 91 -12.59 7.04 -5.42
CA MET A 91 -13.14 8.04 -4.50
C MET A 91 -12.91 7.64 -3.04
N THR A 92 -13.17 6.38 -2.70
CA THR A 92 -12.98 5.86 -1.34
C THR A 92 -11.50 5.92 -0.94
N ILE A 93 -10.60 5.37 -1.76
CA ILE A 93 -9.14 5.38 -1.53
C ILE A 93 -8.66 6.83 -1.35
N THR A 94 -8.97 7.72 -2.29
CA THR A 94 -8.52 9.12 -2.26
C THR A 94 -9.05 9.86 -1.02
N LYS A 95 -10.30 9.64 -0.65
CA LYS A 95 -10.91 10.25 0.55
C LYS A 95 -10.21 9.76 1.82
N THR A 96 -9.96 8.45 1.93
CA THR A 96 -9.26 7.86 3.08
C THR A 96 -7.83 8.37 3.17
N LEU A 97 -7.08 8.39 2.06
CA LEU A 97 -5.73 8.95 2.00
C LEU A 97 -5.70 10.44 2.36
N THR A 98 -6.67 11.23 1.90
CA THR A 98 -6.74 12.67 2.24
C THR A 98 -7.05 12.89 3.73
N THR A 99 -7.84 12.00 4.33
CA THR A 99 -8.29 12.11 5.72
C THR A 99 -7.21 11.66 6.70
N TYR A 100 -6.56 10.54 6.42
CA TYR A 100 -5.65 9.87 7.36
C TYR A 100 -4.18 9.81 6.91
N GLY A 101 -3.91 10.00 5.61
CA GLY A 101 -2.59 9.79 5.00
C GLY A 101 -1.69 11.03 4.96
N ARG A 102 -2.05 12.11 5.66
CA ARG A 102 -1.20 13.32 5.70
C ARG A 102 0.11 13.01 6.43
N TYR A 103 1.24 13.20 5.75
CA TYR A 103 2.57 13.02 6.35
C TYR A 103 2.88 14.10 7.42
N PRO A 104 3.46 13.72 8.58
CA PRO A 104 3.66 12.34 9.03
C PRO A 104 2.33 11.69 9.40
N ILE A 105 2.13 10.45 8.93
CA ILE A 105 0.98 9.63 9.30
C ILE A 105 1.06 9.38 10.80
N LYS A 106 0.00 9.77 11.51
CA LYS A 106 -0.13 9.57 12.94
C LYS A 106 -0.63 8.16 13.21
N SER A 107 0.00 7.41 14.09
CA SER A 107 -0.43 6.04 14.41
C SER A 107 -1.54 5.99 15.46
N ASP A 108 -1.82 7.10 16.15
CA ASP A 108 -2.83 7.22 17.22
C ASP A 108 -4.24 7.56 16.71
N ILE A 109 -4.43 7.71 15.41
CA ILE A 109 -5.72 8.12 14.79
C ILE A 109 -6.49 6.97 14.13
N PHE A 110 -5.99 5.73 14.24
CA PHE A 110 -6.57 4.52 13.69
C PHE A 110 -7.12 3.60 14.79
#